data_AF-A0A410DVT0-F1
#
_entry.id   AF-A0A410DVT0-F1
#
_cell.length_a   1.000
_cell.length_b   1.000
_cell.length_c   1.000
_cell.angle_alpha   90.00
_cell.angle_beta   90.00
_cell.angle_gamma   90.00
#
_symmetry.space_group_name_H-M   'P 1'
#
loop_
_entity.id
_entity.type
_entity.pdbx_description
1 polymer ?
#
loop_
_entity_poly.entity_id
_entity_poly.type
_entity_poly.pdbx_seq_one_letter_code
_entity_poly.pdbx_strand_id
1 'polypeptide(L)'
;MKTRNKAIILLSIVGVILFILVQGVVIPRNNRAKENYIMAQKNPTSHDLKSILKYKSKYMGDISNVSNLFHNLPLNDGQLSFKLIPENFILQVNYKDLEKRYSTEDIERGLMYNSTAAFALIDNLKQIDYSVDTVNYKVARNEFERLYNVKLPMLLEDSTWKEKVQDKLKDNSYVKNYSSNLLRKIEEF
;
A
#
# COMPACT_ATOMS: atom_id res chain seq x y z
N MET A 1 -54.65 31.60 4.94
CA MET A 1 -54.05 30.25 4.84
C MET A 1 -54.05 29.57 6.19
N LYS A 2 -54.66 28.38 6.32
CA LYS A 2 -54.65 27.57 7.55
C LYS A 2 -53.19 27.31 7.99
N THR A 3 -52.92 27.36 9.30
CA THR A 3 -51.60 27.15 9.93
C THR A 3 -50.87 25.91 9.42
N ARG A 4 -51.61 24.83 9.14
CA ARG A 4 -51.11 23.59 8.53
C ARG A 4 -50.39 23.82 7.20
N ASN A 5 -50.90 24.69 6.33
CA ASN A 5 -50.28 24.94 5.02
C ASN A 5 -48.98 25.74 5.15
N LYS A 6 -48.90 26.66 6.13
CA LYS A 6 -47.67 27.40 6.44
C LYS A 6 -46.57 26.46 6.98
N ALA A 7 -46.95 25.50 7.83
CA ALA A 7 -46.03 24.50 8.36
C ALA A 7 -45.46 23.59 7.25
N ILE A 8 -46.31 23.15 6.32
CA ILE A 8 -45.89 22.33 5.17
C ILE A 8 -44.88 23.10 4.30
N ILE A 9 -45.19 24.35 3.96
CA ILE A 9 -44.29 25.19 3.13
C ILE A 9 -42.94 25.41 3.83
N LEU A 10 -42.95 25.72 5.14
CA LEU A 10 -41.72 25.88 5.91
C LEU A 10 -40.87 24.60 5.90
N LEU A 11 -41.52 23.45 6.12
CA LEU A 11 -40.85 22.15 6.09
C LEU A 11 -40.24 21.86 4.71
N SER A 12 -40.96 22.19 3.63
CA SER A 12 -40.45 22.05 2.26
C SER A 12 -39.24 22.93 2.00
N ILE A 13 -39.24 24.19 2.45
CA ILE A 13 -38.09 25.10 2.32
C ILE A 13 -36.88 24.54 3.08
N VAL A 14 -37.07 24.08 4.32
CA VAL A 14 -36.00 23.46 5.10
C VAL A 14 -35.46 22.21 4.40
N GLY A 15 -36.34 21.37 3.85
CA GLY A 15 -35.95 20.19 3.07
C GLY A 15 -35.10 20.56 1.85
N VAL A 16 -35.49 21.58 1.10
CA VAL A 16 -34.72 22.08 -0.06
C VAL A 16 -33.36 22.62 0.38
N ILE A 17 -33.29 23.39 1.46
CA ILE A 17 -32.02 23.92 1.99
C ILE A 17 -31.10 22.76 2.41
N LEU A 18 -31.61 21.79 3.16
CA LEU A 18 -30.84 20.61 3.56
C LEU A 18 -30.36 19.81 2.35
N PHE A 19 -31.22 19.63 1.34
CA PHE A 19 -30.85 18.96 0.10
C PHE A 19 -29.71 19.68 -0.62
N ILE A 20 -29.78 21.01 -0.75
CA ILE A 20 -28.72 21.83 -1.36
C ILE A 20 -27.41 21.70 -0.55
N LEU A 21 -27.46 21.73 0.79
CA LEU A 21 -26.28 21.57 1.64
C LEU A 21 -25.62 20.20 1.46
N VAL A 22 -26.42 19.13 1.41
CA VAL A 22 -25.92 17.76 1.22
C VAL A 22 -25.27 17.61 -0.16
N GLN A 23 -25.94 18.06 -1.22
CA GLN A 23 -25.45 17.92 -2.60
C GLN A 23 -24.27 18.86 -2.91
N GLY A 24 -24.31 20.10 -2.41
CA GLY A 24 -23.32 21.13 -2.74
C GLY A 24 -22.07 21.11 -1.86
N VAL A 25 -22.17 20.62 -0.62
CA VAL A 25 -21.06 20.69 0.36
C VAL A 25 -20.65 19.31 0.86
N VAL A 26 -21.59 18.52 1.39
CA VAL A 26 -21.25 17.27 2.09
C VAL A 26 -20.72 16.21 1.12
N ILE A 27 -21.47 15.89 0.06
CA ILE A 27 -21.08 14.88 -0.92
C ILE A 27 -19.74 15.23 -1.60
N PRO A 28 -19.54 16.45 -2.15
CA PRO A 28 -18.28 16.81 -2.80
C PRO A 28 -17.08 16.76 -1.85
N ARG A 29 -17.25 17.22 -0.60
CA ARG A 29 -16.17 17.18 0.41
C ARG A 29 -15.78 15.75 0.74
N ASN A 30 -16.75 14.86 0.92
CA ASN A 30 -16.49 13.45 1.20
C ASN A 30 -15.79 12.75 0.01
N ASN A 31 -16.21 13.06 -1.22
CA ASN A 31 -15.58 12.52 -2.43
C ASN A 31 -14.11 12.97 -2.54
N ARG A 32 -13.81 14.26 -2.34
CA ARG A 32 -12.43 14.76 -2.34
C ARG A 32 -11.58 14.11 -1.24
N ALA A 33 -12.12 13.95 -0.04
CA ALA A 33 -11.42 13.27 1.05
C ALA A 33 -11.11 11.81 0.70
N LYS A 34 -12.07 11.11 0.08
CA LYS A 34 -11.89 9.73 -0.40
C LYS A 34 -10.84 9.64 -1.51
N GLU A 35 -10.87 10.53 -2.49
CA GLU A 35 -9.86 10.59 -3.56
C GLU A 35 -8.47 10.85 -3.00
N ASN A 36 -8.33 11.83 -2.10
CA ASN A 36 -7.06 12.12 -1.42
C ASN A 36 -6.54 10.90 -0.65
N TYR A 37 -7.42 10.18 0.04
CA TYR A 37 -7.05 8.95 0.74
C TYR A 37 -6.59 7.86 -0.23
N ILE A 38 -7.31 7.63 -1.34
CA ILE A 38 -6.92 6.65 -2.37
C ILE A 38 -5.55 7.01 -2.97
N MET A 39 -5.29 8.29 -3.25
CA MET A 39 -3.99 8.72 -3.76
C MET A 39 -2.88 8.55 -2.72
N ALA A 40 -3.16 8.79 -1.44
CA ALA A 40 -2.21 8.54 -0.36
C ALA A 40 -1.89 7.04 -0.23
N GLN A 41 -2.85 6.15 -0.42
CA GLN A 41 -2.60 4.69 -0.42
C GLN A 41 -1.69 4.23 -1.58
N LYS A 42 -1.56 5.01 -2.66
CA LYS A 42 -0.62 4.66 -3.74
C LYS A 42 0.82 5.04 -3.43
N ASN A 43 1.05 5.90 -2.43
CA ASN A 43 2.37 6.42 -2.12
C ASN A 43 2.96 5.71 -0.88
N PRO A 44 4.15 5.08 -1.00
CA PRO A 44 4.82 4.42 0.13
C PRO A 44 5.00 5.30 1.38
N THR A 45 5.17 6.62 1.21
CA THR A 45 5.45 7.56 2.30
C THR A 45 4.21 8.07 3.03
N SER A 46 3.01 7.76 2.52
CA SER A 46 1.72 8.15 3.12
C SER A 46 0.66 7.04 3.15
N HIS A 47 1.02 5.82 2.72
CA HIS A 47 0.18 4.63 2.82
C HIS A 47 -0.24 4.36 4.27
N ASP A 48 -1.47 3.88 4.48
CA ASP A 48 -1.99 3.62 5.82
C ASP A 48 -1.68 2.18 6.22
N LEU A 49 -0.79 2.00 7.19
CA LEU A 49 -0.44 0.70 7.75
C LEU A 49 -1.67 -0.08 8.24
N LYS A 50 -2.65 0.59 8.86
CA LYS A 50 -3.84 -0.08 9.43
C LYS A 50 -4.65 -0.80 8.37
N SER A 51 -4.63 -0.30 7.14
CA SER A 51 -5.36 -0.91 6.01
C SER A 51 -4.88 -2.33 5.70
N ILE A 52 -3.61 -2.66 6.02
CA ILE A 52 -2.97 -3.94 5.70
C ILE A 52 -2.72 -4.85 6.92
N LEU A 53 -2.85 -4.37 8.15
CA LEU A 53 -2.62 -5.19 9.36
C LEU A 53 -3.50 -6.44 9.43
N LYS A 54 -4.71 -6.38 8.85
CA LYS A 54 -5.65 -7.50 8.77
C LYS A 54 -5.12 -8.70 7.96
N TYR A 55 -4.07 -8.51 7.15
CA TYR A 55 -3.44 -9.57 6.35
C TYR A 55 -2.28 -10.27 7.07
N LYS A 56 -2.04 -9.96 8.34
CA LYS A 56 -1.02 -10.62 9.14
C LYS A 56 -1.27 -12.13 9.19
N SER A 57 -0.23 -12.92 8.89
CA SER A 57 -0.29 -14.37 8.85
C SER A 57 1.01 -14.99 9.33
N LYS A 58 0.93 -16.15 9.99
CA LYS A 58 2.10 -16.96 10.33
C LYS A 58 2.72 -17.63 9.10
N TYR A 59 1.92 -17.86 8.05
CA TYR A 59 2.30 -18.67 6.90
C TYR A 59 1.99 -17.97 5.57
N MET A 60 2.95 -18.00 4.65
CA MET A 60 2.80 -17.50 3.28
C MET A 60 1.88 -18.37 2.39
N GLY A 61 1.48 -19.56 2.84
CA GLY A 61 0.73 -20.55 2.05
C GLY A 61 -0.69 -20.13 1.66
N ASP A 62 -1.19 -19.01 2.18
CA ASP A 62 -2.50 -18.45 1.82
C ASP A 62 -2.34 -17.45 0.66
N ILE A 63 -2.46 -17.97 -0.57
CA ILE A 63 -2.36 -17.16 -1.79
C ILE A 63 -3.41 -16.05 -1.85
N SER A 64 -4.61 -16.29 -1.32
CA SER A 64 -5.68 -15.29 -1.32
C SER A 64 -5.36 -14.14 -0.39
N ASN A 65 -4.83 -14.42 0.81
CA ASN A 65 -4.38 -13.41 1.75
C ASN A 65 -3.18 -12.62 1.20
N VAL A 66 -2.19 -13.29 0.60
CA VAL A 66 -1.04 -12.64 -0.05
C VAL A 66 -1.49 -11.75 -1.20
N SER A 67 -2.33 -12.25 -2.09
CA SER A 67 -2.85 -11.46 -3.22
C SER A 67 -3.60 -10.24 -2.71
N ASN A 68 -4.48 -10.38 -1.72
CA ASN A 68 -5.22 -9.27 -1.15
C ASN A 68 -4.30 -8.24 -0.47
N LEU A 69 -3.24 -8.67 0.21
CA LEU A 69 -2.23 -7.78 0.77
C LEU A 69 -1.61 -6.91 -0.33
N PHE A 70 -1.09 -7.53 -1.40
CA PHE A 70 -0.41 -6.78 -2.47
C PHE A 70 -1.35 -5.87 -3.27
N HIS A 71 -2.63 -6.21 -3.40
CA HIS A 71 -3.62 -5.29 -3.97
C HIS A 71 -3.95 -4.10 -3.06
N ASN A 72 -3.59 -4.15 -1.77
CA ASN A 72 -3.74 -3.04 -0.82
C ASN A 72 -2.41 -2.32 -0.54
N LEU A 73 -1.32 -2.74 -1.18
CA LEU A 73 -0.01 -2.09 -1.10
C LEU A 73 0.19 -1.11 -2.28
N PRO A 74 1.13 -0.16 -2.17
CA PRO A 74 1.59 0.65 -3.30
C PRO A 74 1.98 -0.19 -4.54
N LEU A 75 1.99 0.45 -5.71
CA LEU A 75 2.26 -0.18 -7.02
C LEU A 75 1.17 -1.16 -7.50
N ASN A 76 -0.05 -1.06 -6.98
CA ASN A 76 -1.19 -1.92 -7.35
C ASN A 76 -1.96 -1.49 -8.63
N ASP A 77 -1.46 -0.49 -9.36
CA ASP A 77 -2.14 0.04 -10.57
C ASP A 77 -1.93 -0.81 -11.84
N GLY A 78 -0.96 -1.72 -11.81
CA GLY A 78 -0.64 -2.62 -12.91
C GLY A 78 -1.35 -3.98 -12.80
N GLN A 79 -1.04 -4.89 -13.73
CA GLN A 79 -1.47 -6.28 -13.58
C GLN A 79 -0.54 -6.98 -12.59
N LEU A 80 -1.12 -7.61 -11.56
CA LEU A 80 -0.45 -8.34 -10.51
C LEU A 80 -0.72 -9.83 -10.64
N SER A 81 0.33 -10.66 -10.62
CA SER A 81 0.19 -12.11 -10.50
C SER A 81 1.19 -12.68 -9.50
N PHE A 82 0.82 -13.79 -8.87
CA PHE A 82 1.55 -14.33 -7.72
C PHE A 82 1.82 -15.82 -7.89
N LYS A 83 2.97 -16.28 -7.42
CA LYS A 83 3.28 -17.70 -7.27
C LYS A 83 3.98 -17.94 -5.94
N LEU A 84 3.55 -18.98 -5.24
CA LEU A 84 4.14 -19.41 -3.97
C LEU A 84 5.09 -20.57 -4.24
N ILE A 85 6.26 -20.55 -3.60
CA ILE A 85 7.20 -21.67 -3.55
C ILE A 85 7.38 -22.02 -2.06
N PRO A 86 6.44 -22.79 -1.47
CA PRO A 86 6.39 -23.03 -0.03
C PRO A 86 7.62 -23.77 0.50
N GLU A 87 8.25 -24.61 -0.31
CA GLU A 87 9.41 -25.43 0.06
C GLU A 87 10.58 -24.56 0.53
N ASN A 88 10.72 -23.38 -0.10
CA ASN A 88 11.81 -22.45 0.15
C ASN A 88 11.33 -21.16 0.84
N PHE A 89 10.03 -21.04 1.13
CA PHE A 89 9.39 -19.83 1.65
C PHE A 89 9.61 -18.59 0.78
N ILE A 90 9.44 -18.76 -0.54
CA ILE A 90 9.61 -17.71 -1.55
C ILE A 90 8.24 -17.31 -2.11
N LEU A 91 8.03 -16.00 -2.22
CA LEU A 91 6.91 -15.40 -2.94
C LEU A 91 7.42 -14.81 -4.26
N GLN A 92 6.89 -15.24 -5.38
CA GLN A 92 7.07 -14.57 -6.67
C GLN A 92 5.92 -13.60 -6.91
N VAL A 93 6.24 -12.35 -7.21
CA VAL A 93 5.29 -11.30 -7.56
C VAL A 93 5.66 -10.74 -8.93
N ASN A 94 4.72 -10.79 -9.85
CA ASN A 94 4.90 -10.26 -11.19
C ASN A 94 4.02 -9.03 -11.41
N TYR A 95 4.67 -7.95 -11.78
CA TYR A 95 4.09 -6.65 -12.11
C TYR A 95 4.23 -6.42 -13.62
N LYS A 96 3.12 -6.03 -14.26
CA LYS A 96 3.12 -5.57 -15.66
C LYS A 96 2.67 -4.11 -15.77
N ASP A 97 3.24 -3.42 -16.73
CA ASP A 97 3.04 -2.01 -17.08
C ASP A 97 3.41 -1.02 -15.98
N LEU A 98 4.40 -1.32 -15.11
CA LEU A 98 4.85 -0.40 -14.07
C LEU A 98 5.83 0.65 -14.61
N GLU A 99 6.77 0.27 -15.47
CA GLU A 99 7.75 1.18 -16.07
C GLU A 99 7.09 2.26 -16.94
N LYS A 100 5.87 2.00 -17.43
CA LYS A 100 5.04 2.98 -18.16
C LYS A 100 4.39 4.02 -17.24
N ARG A 101 4.35 3.78 -15.93
CA ARG A 101 3.56 4.55 -14.95
C ARG A 101 4.42 5.23 -13.89
N TYR A 102 5.59 4.68 -13.61
CA TYR A 102 6.44 5.08 -12.49
C TYR A 102 7.89 5.22 -12.95
N SER A 103 8.62 6.14 -12.33
CA SER A 103 10.07 6.19 -12.46
C SER A 103 10.70 4.96 -11.81
N THR A 104 11.93 4.61 -12.21
CA THR A 104 12.70 3.53 -11.58
C THR A 104 12.82 3.77 -10.07
N GLU A 105 13.07 5.00 -9.65
CA GLU A 105 13.18 5.38 -8.24
C GLU A 105 11.86 5.17 -7.48
N ASP A 106 10.71 5.47 -8.09
CA ASP A 106 9.40 5.25 -7.48
C ASP A 106 9.07 3.75 -7.38
N ILE A 107 9.44 2.97 -8.40
CA ILE A 107 9.32 1.50 -8.37
C ILE A 107 10.17 0.95 -7.23
N GLU A 108 11.46 1.29 -7.17
CA GLU A 108 12.37 0.81 -6.13
C GLU A 108 11.88 1.20 -4.73
N ARG A 109 11.41 2.44 -4.54
CA ARG A 109 10.81 2.88 -3.26
C ARG A 109 9.59 2.04 -2.89
N GLY A 110 8.71 1.77 -3.86
CA GLY A 110 7.53 0.94 -3.66
C GLY A 110 7.89 -0.51 -3.33
N LEU A 111 8.85 -1.10 -4.04
CA LEU A 111 9.33 -2.46 -3.76
C LEU A 111 9.95 -2.58 -2.37
N MET A 112 10.74 -1.58 -1.92
CA MET A 112 11.28 -1.55 -0.56
C MET A 112 10.16 -1.52 0.49
N TYR A 113 9.14 -0.68 0.30
CA TYR A 113 7.99 -0.60 1.20
C TYR A 113 7.20 -1.92 1.23
N ASN A 114 6.85 -2.44 0.05
CA ASN A 114 6.06 -3.65 -0.10
C ASN A 114 6.79 -4.87 0.47
N SER A 115 8.10 -4.96 0.28
CA SER A 115 8.94 -6.01 0.87
C SER A 115 8.92 -5.93 2.40
N THR A 116 9.12 -4.73 2.95
CA THR A 116 9.10 -4.50 4.40
C THR A 116 7.75 -4.90 4.99
N ALA A 117 6.64 -4.50 4.35
CA ALA A 117 5.30 -4.84 4.80
C ALA A 117 5.02 -6.34 4.72
N ALA A 118 5.33 -6.97 3.58
CA ALA A 118 5.13 -8.40 3.38
C ALA A 118 5.94 -9.24 4.38
N PHE A 119 7.21 -8.92 4.58
CA PHE A 119 8.03 -9.63 5.57
C PHE A 119 7.58 -9.36 7.01
N ALA A 120 7.14 -8.15 7.34
CA ALA A 120 6.63 -7.85 8.68
C ALA A 120 5.30 -8.56 8.98
N LEU A 121 4.42 -8.70 7.98
CA LEU A 121 3.09 -9.30 8.12
C LEU A 121 3.08 -10.82 7.95
N ILE A 122 4.03 -11.40 7.24
CA ILE A 122 4.08 -12.84 6.95
C ILE A 122 5.33 -13.45 7.62
N ASP A 123 5.12 -14.17 8.71
CA ASP A 123 6.21 -14.57 9.61
C ASP A 123 7.24 -15.48 8.96
N ASN A 124 6.80 -16.49 8.20
CA ASN A 124 7.70 -17.48 7.61
C ASN A 124 8.24 -17.10 6.22
N LEU A 125 7.82 -15.97 5.64
CA LEU A 125 8.29 -15.52 4.33
C LEU A 125 9.77 -15.12 4.41
N LYS A 126 10.61 -15.73 3.58
CA LYS A 126 12.07 -15.52 3.59
C LYS A 126 12.58 -14.69 2.43
N GLN A 127 11.93 -14.77 1.27
CA GLN A 127 12.37 -14.09 0.06
C GLN A 127 11.17 -13.67 -0.78
N ILE A 128 11.32 -12.55 -1.49
CA ILE A 128 10.41 -12.12 -2.53
C ILE A 128 11.19 -11.97 -3.83
N ASP A 129 10.61 -12.50 -4.89
CA ASP A 129 11.15 -12.52 -6.24
C ASP A 129 10.21 -11.66 -7.10
N TYR A 130 10.66 -10.45 -7.46
CA TYR A 130 9.86 -9.48 -8.20
C TYR A 130 10.19 -9.49 -9.68
N SER A 131 9.25 -9.90 -10.52
CA SER A 131 9.30 -9.64 -11.96
C SER A 131 8.62 -8.31 -12.22
N VAL A 132 9.36 -7.26 -12.57
CA VAL A 132 8.80 -5.95 -12.91
C VAL A 132 9.06 -5.67 -14.37
N ASP A 133 8.04 -5.85 -15.19
CA ASP A 133 8.12 -5.73 -16.65
C ASP A 133 9.25 -6.61 -17.23
N THR A 134 10.43 -6.05 -17.45
CA THR A 134 11.60 -6.74 -18.01
C THR A 134 12.73 -6.96 -17.00
N VAL A 135 12.58 -6.48 -15.76
CA VAL A 135 13.62 -6.51 -14.74
C VAL A 135 13.20 -7.40 -13.57
N ASN A 136 14.07 -8.35 -13.23
CA ASN A 136 13.85 -9.25 -12.11
C ASN A 136 14.67 -8.81 -10.89
N TYR A 137 14.04 -8.79 -9.71
CA TYR A 137 14.69 -8.48 -8.44
C TYR A 137 14.53 -9.62 -7.45
N LYS A 138 15.58 -9.89 -6.68
CA LYS A 138 15.56 -10.84 -5.57
C LYS A 138 15.83 -10.13 -4.25
N VAL A 139 14.92 -10.29 -3.29
CA VAL A 139 14.96 -9.57 -2.01
C VAL A 139 14.82 -10.53 -0.84
N ALA A 140 15.72 -10.46 0.14
CA ALA A 140 15.72 -11.38 1.27
C ALA A 140 15.33 -10.70 2.61
N ARG A 141 14.56 -11.41 3.44
CA ARG A 141 14.09 -10.92 4.74
C ARG A 141 15.24 -10.46 5.65
N ASN A 142 16.33 -11.22 5.67
CA ASN A 142 17.48 -10.94 6.54
C ASN A 142 18.19 -9.63 6.17
N GLU A 143 18.12 -9.19 4.91
CA GLU A 143 18.68 -7.92 4.45
C GLU A 143 17.87 -6.74 5.02
N PHE A 144 16.54 -6.83 5.05
CA PHE A 144 15.69 -5.82 5.69
C PHE A 144 15.80 -5.83 7.22
N GLU A 145 15.93 -7.01 7.85
CA GLU A 145 16.21 -7.07 9.30
C GLU A 145 17.52 -6.36 9.65
N ARG A 146 18.57 -6.50 8.81
CA ARG A 146 19.82 -5.76 8.95
C ARG A 146 19.65 -4.27 8.70
N LEU A 147 18.89 -3.88 7.68
CA LEU A 147 18.62 -2.47 7.36
C LEU A 147 18.00 -1.72 8.54
N TYR A 148 16.96 -2.29 9.15
CA TYR A 148 16.23 -1.65 10.25
C TYR A 148 16.81 -1.94 11.64
N ASN A 149 17.78 -2.86 11.72
CA ASN A 149 18.39 -3.35 12.95
C ASN A 149 17.34 -3.83 13.98
N VAL A 150 16.24 -4.44 13.51
CA VAL A 150 15.15 -4.98 14.32
C VAL A 150 14.50 -6.18 13.62
N LYS A 151 13.73 -6.98 14.37
CA LYS A 151 12.82 -7.94 13.76
C LYS A 151 11.65 -7.22 13.11
N LEU A 152 11.34 -7.57 11.85
CA LEU A 152 10.37 -6.84 11.04
C LEU A 152 8.96 -6.75 11.64
N PRO A 153 8.42 -7.76 12.36
CA PRO A 153 7.13 -7.61 13.03
C PRO A 153 7.09 -6.49 14.08
N MET A 154 8.24 -6.07 14.63
CA MET A 154 8.32 -4.94 15.58
C MET A 154 8.09 -3.58 14.90
N LEU A 155 8.09 -3.54 13.57
CA LEU A 155 7.79 -2.32 12.81
C LEU A 155 6.28 -2.05 12.71
N LEU A 156 5.41 -3.02 13.02
CA LEU A 156 3.95 -2.93 12.82
C LEU A 156 3.20 -2.02 13.82
N GLU A 157 3.92 -1.13 14.51
CA GLU A 157 3.36 -0.04 15.31
C GLU A 157 3.36 1.25 14.49
N ASP A 158 2.23 1.97 14.46
CA ASP A 158 2.04 3.16 13.60
C ASP A 158 3.20 4.17 13.68
N SER A 159 3.63 4.52 14.89
CA SER A 159 4.71 5.49 15.10
C SER A 159 6.06 4.95 14.62
N THR A 160 6.34 3.68 14.89
CA THR A 160 7.57 3.01 14.50
C THR A 160 7.66 2.85 12.99
N TRP A 161 6.55 2.45 12.35
CA TRP A 161 6.44 2.33 10.90
C TRP A 161 6.70 3.66 10.22
N LYS A 162 6.05 4.72 10.73
CA LYS A 162 6.22 6.06 10.20
C LYS A 162 7.67 6.53 10.28
N GLU A 163 8.29 6.43 11.46
CA GLU A 163 9.64 6.92 11.71
C GLU A 163 10.71 6.11 10.96
N LYS A 164 10.64 4.77 11.03
CA LYS A 164 11.69 3.88 10.53
C LYS A 164 11.52 3.51 9.07
N VAL A 165 10.29 3.48 8.56
CA VAL A 165 9.99 3.06 7.18
C VAL A 165 9.61 4.28 6.34
N GLN A 166 8.47 4.92 6.62
CA GLN A 166 7.90 5.92 5.72
C GLN A 166 8.74 7.20 5.63
N ASP A 167 9.20 7.72 6.76
CA ASP A 167 9.99 8.96 6.80
C ASP A 167 11.36 8.79 6.16
N LYS A 168 11.97 7.59 6.25
CA LYS A 168 13.22 7.26 5.56
C LYS A 168 13.05 7.17 4.04
N LEU A 169 11.92 6.63 3.57
CA LEU A 169 11.63 6.52 2.14
C LEU A 169 11.34 7.87 1.46
N LYS A 170 11.15 8.96 2.21
CA LYS A 170 11.09 10.33 1.67
C LYS A 170 12.43 10.84 1.17
N ASP A 171 13.53 10.28 1.68
CA ASP A 171 14.88 10.64 1.27
C ASP A 171 15.30 9.81 0.04
N ASN A 172 15.44 10.48 -1.11
CA ASN A 172 15.85 9.82 -2.35
C ASN A 172 17.27 9.24 -2.28
N SER A 173 18.18 9.86 -1.51
CA SER A 173 19.53 9.33 -1.31
C SER A 173 19.49 8.05 -0.49
N TYR A 174 18.63 7.99 0.53
CA TYR A 174 18.36 6.75 1.27
C TYR A 174 17.87 5.64 0.32
N VAL A 175 16.81 5.91 -0.46
CA VAL A 175 16.25 4.93 -1.40
C VAL A 175 17.34 4.42 -2.34
N LYS A 176 18.08 5.30 -3.01
CA LYS A 176 19.13 4.93 -3.98
C LYS A 176 20.28 4.13 -3.36
N ASN A 177 20.72 4.50 -2.16
CA ASN A 177 21.85 3.84 -1.50
C ASN A 177 21.52 2.41 -1.07
N TYR A 178 20.27 2.17 -0.66
CA TYR A 178 19.86 0.85 -0.17
C TYR A 178 19.20 -0.01 -1.23
N SER A 179 18.49 0.56 -2.21
CA SER A 179 17.83 -0.19 -3.27
C SER A 179 18.82 -1.06 -4.06
N SER A 180 19.99 -0.52 -4.40
CA SER A 180 21.03 -1.25 -5.14
C SER A 180 21.52 -2.53 -4.45
N ASN A 181 21.54 -2.55 -3.11
CA ASN A 181 21.98 -3.70 -2.32
C ASN A 181 20.83 -4.64 -1.96
N LEU A 182 19.65 -4.09 -1.68
CA LEU A 182 18.48 -4.87 -1.27
C LEU A 182 17.79 -5.50 -2.48
N LEU A 183 17.54 -4.71 -3.52
CA LEU A 183 16.85 -5.13 -4.75
C LEU A 183 17.88 -5.65 -5.75
N ARG A 184 18.41 -6.84 -5.51
CA ARG A 184 19.43 -7.42 -6.39
C ARG A 184 18.81 -7.81 -7.73
N LYS A 185 19.25 -7.14 -8.80
CA LYS A 185 18.84 -7.46 -10.17
C LYS A 185 19.40 -8.83 -10.58
N ILE A 186 18.58 -9.65 -11.21
CA ILE A 186 18.92 -10.97 -11.73
C ILE A 186 18.39 -11.14 -13.15
N GLU A 187 18.99 -12.05 -13.92
CA GLU A 187 18.55 -12.31 -15.30
C GLU A 187 17.26 -13.14 -15.32
N GLU A 188 17.19 -14.22 -14.53
CA GLU A 188 16.03 -15.13 -14.43
C GLU A 188 15.88 -15.70 -13.00
N PHE A 189 14.69 -16.24 -12.67
CA PHE A 189 14.34 -16.78 -11.35
C PHE A 189 14.67 -18.26 -11.18
#